data_AF-A0AAU7NY62-F1
#
_entry.id   AF-A0AAU7NY62-F1
#
_cell.length_a   1.000
_cell.length_b   1.000
_cell.length_c   1.000
_cell.angle_alpha   90.00
_cell.angle_beta   90.00
_cell.angle_gamma   90.00
#
_symmetry.space_group_name_H-M   'P 1'
#
loop_
_entity.id
_entity.type
_entity.pdbx_description
1 polymer ?
#
loop_
_entity_poly.entity_id
_entity_poly.type
_entity_poly.pdbx_seq_one_letter_code
_entity_poly.pdbx_strand_id
1 'polypeptide(L)' 'MTTRTLSDQEILEKLNSHPALRERISHLLLAVEDETGDLKEADAAEMRIIDEMRQLGHESLTVWAQRQVIKTT' A
#
# COMPACT_ATOMS: atom_id res chain seq x y z
N MET A 1 -16.69 16.77 -10.33
CA MET A 1 -16.30 16.60 -8.91
C MET A 1 -14.83 16.90 -8.81
N THR A 2 -14.43 17.88 -8.01
CA THR A 2 -13.01 18.21 -7.80
C THR A 2 -12.41 17.17 -6.87
N THR A 3 -11.57 16.28 -7.40
CA THR A 3 -10.81 15.32 -6.59
C THR A 3 -9.78 16.09 -5.79
N ARG A 4 -9.91 16.10 -4.47
CA ARG A 4 -8.88 16.66 -3.58
C ARG A 4 -7.67 15.74 -3.63
N THR A 5 -6.55 16.25 -4.13
CA THR A 5 -5.25 15.60 -4.00
C THR A 5 -4.68 15.89 -2.62
N LEU A 6 -4.02 14.91 -2.00
CA LEU A 6 -3.31 15.08 -0.74
C LEU A 6 -1.94 15.68 -1.01
N SER A 7 -1.48 16.59 -0.15
CA SER A 7 -0.07 16.99 -0.12
C SER A 7 0.81 15.85 0.42
N ASP A 8 2.12 15.91 0.15
CA ASP A 8 3.07 14.90 0.62
C ASP A 8 3.04 14.72 2.14
N GLN A 9 2.94 15.83 2.87
CA GLN A 9 2.83 15.81 4.33
C GLN A 9 1.56 15.08 4.79
N GLU A 10 0.43 15.34 4.15
CA GLU A 10 -0.83 14.66 4.49
C GLU A 10 -0.80 13.17 4.13
N ILE A 11 -0.09 12.80 3.06
CA ILE A 11 0.13 11.40 2.71
C ILE A 11 0.91 10.72 3.84
N LEU A 12 2.04 11.30 4.26
CA LEU A 12 2.88 10.75 5.33
C LEU A 12 2.12 10.64 6.65
N GLU A 13 1.36 11.67 7.05
CA GLU A 13 0.51 11.62 8.25
C GLU A 13 -0.53 10.51 8.19
N LYS A 14 -1.18 10.32 7.03
CA LYS A 14 -2.15 9.25 6.84
C LYS A 14 -1.49 7.87 6.85
N LEU A 15 -0.30 7.72 6.28
CA LEU A 15 0.45 6.46 6.35
C LEU A 15 0.91 6.15 7.78
N ASN A 16 1.40 7.15 8.51
CA ASN A 16 1.82 6.98 9.90
C ASN A 16 0.67 6.58 10.84
N SER A 17 -0.56 6.99 10.53
CA SER A 17 -1.76 6.54 11.26
C SER A 17 -2.27 5.15 10.86
N HIS A 18 -1.71 4.53 9.82
CA HIS A 18 -2.06 3.18 9.35
C HIS A 18 -0.77 2.37 9.12
N PRO A 19 -0.07 1.94 10.18
CA PRO A 19 1.26 1.34 10.07
C PRO A 19 1.30 0.09 9.18
N ALA A 20 0.25 -0.73 9.18
CA ALA A 20 0.16 -1.89 8.29
C ALA A 20 0.07 -1.48 6.80
N LEU A 21 -0.71 -0.43 6.48
CA LEU A 21 -0.78 0.10 5.13
C LEU A 21 0.56 0.73 4.69
N ARG A 22 1.23 1.44 5.61
CA ARG A 22 2.56 2.00 5.38
C ARG A 22 3.59 0.91 5.06
N GLU A 23 3.60 -0.18 5.82
CA GLU A 23 4.50 -1.32 5.59
C GLU A 23 4.30 -1.91 4.18
N ARG A 24 3.05 -2.10 3.73
CA ARG A 24 2.76 -2.61 2.38
C ARG A 24 3.24 -1.68 1.28
N ILE A 25 3.07 -0.37 1.43
CA ILE A 25 3.60 0.60 0.46
C ILE A 25 5.13 0.58 0.44
N SER A 26 5.78 0.48 1.60
CA SER A 26 7.22 0.33 1.67
C SER A 26 7.70 -0.93 0.93
N HIS A 27 7.04 -2.08 1.13
CA HIS A 27 7.40 -3.32 0.43
C HIS A 27 7.23 -3.22 -1.09
N LEU A 28 6.16 -2.55 -1.55
CA LEU A 28 5.96 -2.29 -2.97
C LEU A 28 7.08 -1.42 -3.56
N LEU A 29 7.50 -0.37 -2.85
CA LEU A 29 8.60 0.50 -3.28
C LEU A 29 9.92 -0.28 -3.39
N LEU A 30 10.27 -1.07 -2.37
CA LEU A 30 11.47 -1.90 -2.38
C LEU A 30 11.45 -2.95 -3.50
N ALA A 31 10.27 -3.51 -3.81
CA ALA A 31 10.11 -4.44 -4.92
C ALA A 31 10.29 -3.76 -6.28
N VAL A 32 9.84 -2.51 -6.45
CA VAL A 32 10.02 -1.72 -7.69
C VAL A 32 11.48 -1.28 -7.86
N GLU A 33 12.16 -0.96 -6.77
CA GLU A 33 13.58 -0.60 -6.77
C GLU A 33 14.51 -1.80 -7.02
N ASP A 34 13.96 -3.03 -7.03
CA ASP A 34 14.70 -4.29 -7.13
C ASP A 34 15.89 -4.30 -6.15
N GLU A 35 15.65 -3.88 -4.88
CA GLU A 35 16.73 -3.66 -3.90
C GLU A 35 17.62 -4.91 -3.72
N THR A 36 17.07 -6.11 -3.95
CA THR A 36 17.81 -7.37 -3.85
C THR A 36 18.42 -7.86 -5.17
N GLY A 37 18.08 -7.27 -6.32
CA GLY A 37 18.56 -7.70 -7.64
C GLY A 37 18.03 -9.07 -8.09
N ASP A 38 16.98 -9.57 -7.43
CA ASP A 38 16.46 -10.92 -7.61
C ASP A 38 15.45 -11.01 -8.76
N LEU A 39 14.89 -9.89 -9.21
CA LEU A 39 13.91 -9.84 -10.29
C LEU A 39 14.59 -9.77 -11.66
N LYS A 40 15.34 -10.84 -11.99
CA LYS A 40 16.11 -10.95 -13.25
C LYS A 40 15.24 -11.21 -14.49
N GLU A 41 14.02 -11.69 -14.28
CA GLU A 41 13.06 -12.02 -15.32
C GLU A 41 11.80 -11.16 -15.16
N ALA A 42 11.29 -10.62 -16.27
CA ALA A 42 10.11 -9.78 -16.29
C ALA A 42 8.88 -10.48 -15.68
N ASP A 43 8.71 -11.78 -15.94
CA ASP A 43 7.60 -12.59 -15.43
C ASP A 43 7.66 -12.72 -13.89
N ALA A 44 8.86 -12.86 -13.32
CA ALA A 44 9.05 -12.89 -11.88
C ALA A 44 8.77 -11.53 -11.24
N ALA A 45 9.19 -10.44 -11.90
CA ALA A 45 8.89 -9.09 -11.48
C ALA A 45 7.38 -8.82 -11.49
N GLU A 46 6.69 -9.22 -12.56
CA GLU A 46 5.24 -9.09 -12.69
C GLU A 46 4.50 -9.82 -11.56
N MET A 47 4.84 -11.09 -11.34
CA MET A 47 4.22 -11.89 -10.27
C MET A 47 4.44 -11.28 -8.89
N ARG A 48 5.66 -10.78 -8.61
CA ARG A 48 5.98 -10.12 -7.35
C ARG A 48 5.13 -8.88 -7.11
N ILE A 49 4.98 -8.03 -8.12
CA ILE A 49 4.16 -6.81 -8.04
C ILE A 49 2.68 -7.17 -7.88
N ILE A 50 2.17 -8.17 -8.61
CA ILE A 50 0.79 -8.64 -8.45
C ILE A 50 0.51 -9.07 -7.01
N ASP A 51 1.44 -9.81 -6.40
CA ASP A 51 1.26 -10.28 -5.02
C ASP A 51 1.30 -9.13 -4.00
N GLU A 52 2.18 -8.15 -4.17
CA GLU A 52 2.17 -6.94 -3.34
C GLU A 52 0.86 -6.16 -3.49
N MET A 53 0.36 -6.02 -4.72
CA MET A 53 -0.92 -5.34 -4.98
C MET A 53 -2.11 -6.07 -4.34
N ARG A 54 -2.12 -7.41 -4.34
CA ARG A 54 -3.14 -8.21 -3.64
C ARG A 54 -3.10 -7.97 -2.14
N GLN A 55 -1.92 -8.00 -1.53
CA GLN A 55 -1.76 -7.76 -0.09
C GLN A 55 -2.14 -6.33 0.29
N LEU A 56 -1.73 -5.34 -0.49
CA LEU A 56 -2.11 -3.95 -0.31
C LEU A 56 -3.63 -3.76 -0.36
N GLY A 57 -4.31 -4.41 -1.31
CA GLY A 57 -5.76 -4.41 -1.42
C GLY A 57 -6.45 -5.01 -0.19
N HIS A 58 -5.95 -6.14 0.30
CA HIS A 58 -6.47 -6.80 1.50
C HIS A 58 -6.36 -5.89 2.75
N GLU A 59 -5.19 -5.30 2.97
CA GLU A 59 -4.96 -4.41 4.11
C GLU A 59 -5.83 -3.15 4.02
N SER A 60 -5.96 -2.58 2.81
CA SER A 60 -6.81 -1.41 2.56
C SER A 60 -8.28 -1.69 2.90
N LEU A 61 -8.80 -2.87 2.52
CA LEU A 61 -10.17 -3.28 2.85
C LEU A 61 -10.35 -3.53 4.35
N THR A 62 -9.35 -4.08 5.02
CA THR A 62 -9.36 -4.30 6.48
C THR A 62 -9.44 -2.98 7.24
N VAL A 63 -8.58 -2.01 6.91
CA VAL A 63 -8.60 -0.67 7.49
C VAL A 63 -9.93 0.04 7.21
N TRP A 64 -10.46 -0.10 5.99
CA TRP A 64 -11.77 0.46 5.65
C TRP A 64 -12.88 -0.12 6.53
N ALA A 65 -12.91 -1.45 6.71
CA ALA A 65 -13.92 -2.13 7.51
C ALA A 65 -13.87 -1.70 8.98
N GLN A 66 -12.67 -1.64 9.57
CA GLN A 66 -12.46 -1.15 10.94
C GLN A 66 -13.04 0.27 11.14
N ARG A 67 -12.83 1.16 10.17
CA ARG A 67 -13.39 2.52 10.22
C ARG A 67 -14.90 2.57 10.09
N GLN A 68 -15.54 1.63 9.40
CA GLN A 68 -17.01 1.57 9.37
C GLN A 68 -17.59 1.15 10.73
N VAL A 69 -16.92 0.22 11.43
CA VAL A 69 -17.31 -0.21 12.78
C VAL A 69 -17.22 0.95 13.78
N ILE A 70 -16.12 1.71 13.75
CA ILE A 70 -15.94 2.88 14.63
C ILE A 70 -17.03 3.94 14.41
N LYS A 71 -17.51 4.13 13.17
CA LYS A 71 -18.57 5.10 12.87
C LYS A 71 -19.97 4.68 13.34
N THR A 72 -20.17 3.39 13.57
CA THR A 72 -21.48 2.82 13.94
C THR A 72 -21.63 2.56 15.44
N THR A 73 -20.59 2.85 16.23
CA THR A 73 -20.57 2.75 17.70
C THR A 73 -20.51 4.14 18.31
#